data_AF-A0A7G9YR25-F1
#
_entry.id   AF-A0A7G9YR25-F1
#
_cell.length_a   1.000
_cell.length_b   1.000
_cell.length_c   1.000
_cell.angle_alpha   90.00
_cell.angle_beta   90.00
_cell.angle_gamma   90.00
#
_symmetry.space_group_name_H-M   'P 1'
#
loop_
_entity.id
_entity.type
_entity.pdbx_description
1 polymer ?
#
loop_
_entity_poly.entity_id
_entity_poly.type
_entity_poly.pdbx_seq_one_letter_code
_entity_poly.pdbx_strand_id
1 'polypeptide(L)'
;MNHEHHQRSSKLHLRSGIKMDGDQYAHCKNMRKEDAIIQFIKNHWTSPYAIIIYFALIKLLIHLFTNGQHGYFLDELYFLACSEHLDWGYVDFAPLVAVITKLSRVLFDDSLSAIRFLPAVAGALLIVLTGLIVTELGGKRFAVMLGCLCVLVAPVYLAFDTLLTMNAFEPLFWLYDFLRDIPRDVKYYV
;
A
#
# COMPACT_ATOMS: atom_id res chain seq x y z
N MET A 1 20.08 -36.10 -59.40
CA MET A 1 19.97 -36.78 -58.11
C MET A 1 20.15 -35.73 -57.02
N ASN A 2 19.02 -35.30 -56.46
CA ASN A 2 18.75 -34.57 -55.20
C ASN A 2 19.84 -33.66 -54.60
N HIS A 3 19.48 -32.39 -54.36
CA HIS A 3 19.06 -31.95 -53.03
C HIS A 3 18.59 -30.48 -53.06
N GLU A 4 17.31 -30.28 -53.40
CA GLU A 4 16.53 -29.17 -52.86
C GLU A 4 16.17 -29.56 -51.42
N HIS A 5 16.64 -28.84 -50.39
CA HIS A 5 15.96 -28.78 -49.09
C HIS A 5 16.40 -27.53 -48.32
N HIS A 6 15.39 -26.84 -47.76
CA HIS A 6 15.46 -25.74 -46.78
C HIS A 6 15.54 -24.27 -47.25
N GLN A 7 14.67 -23.87 -48.19
CA GLN A 7 14.38 -22.43 -48.39
C GLN A 7 12.88 -22.06 -48.31
N ARG A 8 12.05 -22.86 -47.63
CA ARG A 8 10.59 -22.65 -47.62
C ARG A 8 9.99 -22.83 -46.24
N SER A 9 9.77 -21.71 -45.54
CA SER A 9 8.65 -21.40 -44.63
C SER A 9 9.16 -20.33 -43.65
N SER A 10 8.96 -19.05 -43.91
CA SER A 10 7.77 -18.38 -43.41
C SER A 10 7.43 -17.15 -44.28
N LYS A 11 6.61 -17.36 -45.30
CA LYS A 11 5.87 -16.25 -45.94
C LYS A 11 4.76 -15.83 -44.98
N LEU A 12 5.04 -14.88 -44.10
CA LEU A 12 3.96 -14.05 -43.54
C LEU A 12 3.61 -13.00 -44.59
N HIS A 13 2.43 -13.15 -45.18
CA HIS A 13 1.82 -12.16 -46.07
C HIS A 13 1.63 -10.84 -45.30
N LEU A 14 2.58 -9.93 -45.44
CA LEU A 14 2.40 -8.52 -45.12
C LEU A 14 1.55 -7.89 -46.23
N ARG A 15 0.52 -7.14 -45.83
CA ARG A 15 -0.47 -6.47 -46.70
C ARG A 15 0.14 -5.37 -47.60
N SER A 16 1.43 -5.06 -47.44
CA SER A 16 2.22 -4.18 -48.29
C SER A 16 3.41 -4.99 -48.82
N GLY A 17 3.69 -4.96 -50.13
CA GLY A 17 4.72 -5.79 -50.79
C GLY A 17 6.18 -5.48 -50.42
N ILE A 18 6.47 -5.04 -49.19
CA ILE A 18 7.80 -4.68 -48.70
C ILE A 18 8.45 -5.93 -48.10
N LYS A 19 9.50 -6.45 -48.76
CA LYS A 19 10.36 -7.52 -48.23
C LYS A 19 11.30 -6.91 -47.18
N MET A 20 11.02 -7.14 -45.90
CA MET A 20 11.94 -6.80 -44.81
C MET A 20 13.11 -7.78 -44.79
N ASP A 21 14.34 -7.26 -44.69
CA ASP A 21 15.55 -8.06 -44.49
C ASP A 21 15.59 -8.68 -43.08
N GLY A 22 16.34 -9.76 -42.89
CA GLY A 22 16.44 -10.48 -41.61
C GLY A 22 16.94 -9.61 -40.46
N ASP A 23 17.87 -8.70 -40.73
CA ASP A 23 18.37 -7.71 -39.77
C ASP A 23 17.28 -6.68 -39.40
N GLN A 24 16.54 -6.19 -40.41
CA GLN A 24 15.40 -5.29 -40.18
C GLN A 24 14.27 -5.95 -39.38
N TYR A 25 14.04 -7.24 -39.57
CA TYR A 25 13.08 -8.00 -38.77
C TYR A 25 13.53 -8.15 -37.31
N ALA A 26 14.81 -8.45 -37.07
CA ALA A 26 15.38 -8.55 -35.73
C ALA A 26 15.30 -7.20 -34.97
N HIS A 27 15.65 -6.11 -35.65
CA HIS A 27 15.54 -4.75 -35.12
C HIS A 27 14.09 -4.37 -34.76
N CYS A 28 13.13 -4.62 -35.66
CA CYS A 28 11.71 -4.33 -35.40
C CYS A 28 11.12 -5.19 -34.26
N LYS A 29 11.57 -6.44 -34.11
CA LYS A 29 11.18 -7.33 -33.02
C LYS A 29 11.74 -6.86 -31.67
N ASN A 30 12.97 -6.36 -31.64
CA ASN A 30 13.58 -5.81 -30.44
C ASN A 30 12.89 -4.50 -30.01
N MET A 31 12.62 -3.56 -30.92
CA MET A 31 11.87 -2.34 -30.61
C MET A 31 10.50 -2.65 -30.00
N ARG A 32 9.73 -3.59 -30.60
CA ARG A 32 8.41 -3.97 -30.07
C ARG A 32 8.49 -4.62 -28.68
N LYS A 33 9.60 -5.29 -28.37
CA LYS A 33 9.86 -5.91 -27.07
C LYS A 33 10.22 -4.83 -26.03
N GLU A 34 11.02 -3.84 -26.41
CA GLU A 34 11.34 -2.67 -25.57
C GLU A 34 10.09 -1.84 -25.25
N ASP A 35 9.25 -1.57 -26.26
CA ASP A 35 7.97 -0.88 -26.07
C ASP A 35 7.06 -1.64 -25.10
N ALA A 36 6.99 -2.98 -25.23
CA ALA A 36 6.21 -3.82 -24.34
C ALA A 36 6.75 -3.81 -22.90
N ILE A 37 8.08 -3.80 -22.73
CA ILE A 37 8.73 -3.71 -21.41
C ILE A 37 8.43 -2.36 -20.77
N ILE A 38 8.59 -1.26 -21.52
CA ILE A 38 8.31 0.10 -21.05
C ILE A 38 6.83 0.21 -20.66
N GLN A 39 5.92 -0.33 -21.47
CA GLN A 39 4.48 -0.31 -21.19
C GLN A 39 4.12 -1.15 -19.96
N PHE A 40 4.75 -2.32 -19.79
CA PHE A 40 4.57 -3.18 -18.61
C PHE A 40 5.05 -2.48 -17.33
N ILE A 41 6.26 -1.90 -17.35
CA ILE A 41 6.80 -1.12 -16.23
C ILE A 41 5.85 0.05 -15.92
N LYS A 42 5.48 0.84 -16.92
CA LYS A 42 4.59 2.00 -16.72
C LYS A 42 3.23 1.59 -16.14
N ASN A 43 2.67 0.45 -16.56
CA ASN A 43 1.40 -0.05 -16.02
C ASN A 43 1.53 -0.61 -14.60
N HIS A 44 2.66 -1.20 -14.24
CA HIS A 44 2.90 -1.71 -12.90
C HIS A 44 3.02 -0.56 -11.88
N TRP A 45 3.76 0.50 -12.24
CA TRP A 45 3.96 1.68 -11.39
C TRP A 45 2.71 2.58 -11.29
N THR A 46 1.75 2.44 -12.21
CA THR A 46 0.46 3.16 -12.21
C THR A 46 -0.72 2.27 -11.82
N SER A 47 -0.45 1.06 -11.31
CA SER A 47 -1.45 0.16 -10.77
C SER A 47 -2.15 0.79 -9.56
N PRO A 48 -3.46 0.56 -9.33
CA PRO A 48 -4.14 1.03 -8.12
C PRO A 48 -3.40 0.61 -6.85
N TYR A 49 -2.81 -0.58 -6.81
CA TYR A 49 -2.01 -1.04 -5.67
C TYR A 49 -0.72 -0.23 -5.47
N ALA A 50 -0.06 0.21 -6.56
CA ALA A 50 1.13 1.06 -6.46
C ALA A 50 0.77 2.44 -5.88
N ILE A 51 -0.38 2.99 -6.28
CA ILE A 51 -0.91 4.25 -5.75
C ILE A 51 -1.13 4.12 -4.23
N ILE A 52 -1.77 3.04 -3.78
CA ILE A 52 -2.01 2.79 -2.35
C ILE A 52 -0.69 2.78 -1.58
N ILE A 53 0.31 2.08 -2.09
CA ILE A 53 1.64 2.00 -1.47
C ILE A 53 2.29 3.38 -1.39
N TYR A 54 2.23 4.19 -2.45
CA TYR A 54 2.80 5.54 -2.41
C TYR A 54 2.14 6.42 -1.34
N PHE A 55 0.81 6.41 -1.25
CA PHE A 55 0.11 7.20 -0.22
C PHE A 55 0.41 6.70 1.20
N ALA A 56 0.48 5.39 1.40
CA ALA A 56 0.84 4.80 2.69
C ALA A 56 2.27 5.18 3.11
N LEU A 57 3.21 5.12 2.17
CA LEU A 57 4.60 5.54 2.40
C LEU A 57 4.71 7.04 2.69
N ILE A 58 4.00 7.89 1.94
CA ILE A 58 3.95 9.33 2.18
C ILE A 58 3.45 9.61 3.59
N LYS A 59 2.35 8.97 4.01
CA LYS A 59 1.82 9.13 5.37
C LYS A 59 2.83 8.72 6.43
N LEU A 60 3.42 7.53 6.28
CA LEU A 60 4.43 7.03 7.22
C LEU A 60 5.61 8.01 7.32
N LEU A 61 6.14 8.50 6.20
CA LEU A 61 7.23 9.47 6.19
C LEU A 61 6.85 10.78 6.89
N ILE A 62 5.65 11.33 6.62
CA ILE A 62 5.16 12.53 7.30
C ILE A 62 5.16 12.33 8.81
N HIS A 63 4.64 11.21 9.30
CA HIS A 63 4.62 10.91 10.73
C HIS A 63 6.02 10.71 11.30
N LEU A 64 6.91 9.99 10.60
CA LEU A 64 8.30 9.80 11.04
C LEU A 64 9.08 11.11 11.14
N PHE A 65 8.91 12.04 10.20
CA PHE A 65 9.61 13.34 10.20
C PHE A 65 9.03 14.34 11.21
N THR A 66 7.74 14.24 11.52
CA THR A 66 7.08 15.08 12.53
C THR A 66 7.21 14.49 13.94
N ASN A 67 7.62 13.23 14.05
CA ASN A 67 7.83 12.55 15.32
C ASN A 67 8.98 13.20 16.10
N GLY A 68 8.71 13.69 17.31
CA GLY A 68 9.71 14.37 18.15
C GLY A 68 9.60 15.89 18.22
N GLN A 69 8.69 16.51 17.45
CA GLN A 69 8.43 17.96 17.57
C GLN A 69 7.57 18.32 18.80
N HIS A 70 6.93 17.33 19.42
CA HIS A 70 6.01 17.50 20.54
C HIS A 70 6.41 16.57 21.69
N GLY A 71 6.31 17.06 22.93
CA GLY A 71 6.54 16.26 24.14
C GLY A 71 5.52 15.14 24.34
N TYR A 72 5.65 14.40 25.43
CA TYR A 72 4.72 13.33 25.80
C TYR A 72 3.32 13.90 26.05
N PHE A 73 2.31 13.22 25.50
CA PHE A 73 0.92 13.47 25.82
C PHE A 73 0.51 12.69 27.08
N LEU A 74 -0.49 13.18 27.81
CA LEU A 74 -0.88 12.62 29.11
C LEU A 74 -1.32 11.16 28.99
N ASP A 75 -2.11 10.84 27.97
CA ASP A 75 -2.57 9.48 27.68
C ASP A 75 -1.41 8.54 27.37
N GLU A 76 -0.36 9.01 26.67
CA GLU A 76 0.81 8.20 26.32
C GLU A 76 1.59 7.80 27.58
N LEU A 77 1.75 8.72 28.54
CA LEU A 77 2.36 8.43 29.84
C LEU A 77 1.53 7.43 30.63
N TYR A 78 0.21 7.53 30.56
CA TYR A 78 -0.68 6.58 31.22
C TYR A 78 -0.55 5.17 30.62
N PHE A 79 -0.55 5.04 29.29
CA PHE A 79 -0.31 3.76 28.62
C PHE A 79 1.08 3.20 28.92
N LEU A 80 2.09 4.07 29.06
CA LEU A 80 3.45 3.66 29.42
C LEU A 80 3.50 3.07 30.84
N ALA A 81 2.88 3.73 31.81
CA ALA A 81 2.80 3.22 33.18
C ALA A 81 2.02 1.88 33.25
N CYS A 82 0.91 1.77 32.50
CA CYS A 82 0.14 0.54 32.41
C CYS A 82 0.91 -0.58 31.69
N SER A 83 1.80 -0.26 30.74
CA SER A 83 2.61 -1.28 30.04
C SER A 83 3.58 -2.04 30.97
N GLU A 84 3.96 -1.44 32.10
CA GLU A 84 4.80 -2.08 33.13
C GLU A 84 4.00 -3.08 33.97
N HIS A 85 2.71 -2.79 34.18
CA HIS A 85 1.79 -3.58 34.99
C HIS A 85 0.63 -4.07 34.13
N LEU A 86 0.93 -4.96 33.17
CA LEU A 86 -0.07 -5.53 32.28
C LEU A 86 -1.17 -6.25 33.08
N ASP A 87 -2.38 -5.71 32.99
CA ASP A 87 -3.60 -6.28 33.55
C ASP A 87 -4.68 -6.34 32.47
N TRP A 88 -5.71 -7.16 32.67
CA TRP A 88 -6.79 -7.34 31.70
C TRP A 88 -7.98 -6.40 31.94
N GLY A 89 -8.02 -5.73 33.11
CA GLY A 89 -9.17 -4.95 33.57
C GLY A 89 -8.87 -3.47 33.82
N TYR A 90 -8.26 -2.76 32.87
CA TYR A 90 -8.16 -1.31 32.97
C TYR A 90 -9.54 -0.65 32.84
N VAL A 91 -9.74 0.44 33.58
CA VAL A 91 -11.03 1.14 33.65
C VAL A 91 -11.32 1.91 32.35
N ASP A 92 -10.28 2.47 31.73
CA ASP A 92 -10.45 3.47 30.67
C ASP A 92 -10.22 2.94 29.25
N PHE A 93 -9.56 1.78 29.10
CA PHE A 93 -9.16 1.27 27.79
C PHE A 93 -8.98 -0.25 27.77
N ALA A 94 -9.06 -0.84 26.57
CA ALA A 94 -8.82 -2.27 26.37
C ALA A 94 -7.32 -2.61 26.54
N PRO A 95 -6.98 -3.76 27.16
CA PRO A 95 -5.59 -4.11 27.51
C PRO A 95 -4.66 -4.23 26.30
N LEU A 96 -5.21 -4.37 25.09
CA LEU A 96 -4.45 -4.41 23.86
C LEU A 96 -3.51 -3.22 23.69
N VAL A 97 -3.93 -2.01 24.06
CA VAL A 97 -3.10 -0.80 23.93
C VAL A 97 -1.87 -0.90 24.82
N ALA A 98 -2.03 -1.33 26.08
CA ALA A 98 -0.89 -1.53 26.98
C ALA A 98 0.08 -2.60 26.48
N VAL A 99 -0.43 -3.68 25.86
CA VAL A 99 0.40 -4.73 25.22
C VAL A 99 1.17 -4.17 24.03
N ILE A 100 0.51 -3.38 23.16
CA ILE A 100 1.14 -2.71 22.02
C ILE A 100 2.25 -1.76 22.50
N THR A 101 1.99 -0.98 23.55
CA THR A 101 2.98 -0.08 24.16
C THR A 101 4.18 -0.87 24.67
N LYS A 102 3.94 -1.96 25.41
CA LYS A 102 5.02 -2.82 25.92
C LYS A 102 5.85 -3.42 24.79
N LEU A 103 5.20 -3.89 23.73
CA LEU A 103 5.89 -4.42 22.56
C LEU A 103 6.75 -3.35 21.88
N SER A 104 6.24 -2.12 21.76
CA SER A 104 7.02 -1.01 21.20
C SER A 104 8.27 -0.71 22.02
N ARG A 105 8.15 -0.66 23.35
CA ARG A 105 9.29 -0.46 24.27
C ARG A 105 10.34 -1.55 24.13
N VAL A 106 9.91 -2.82 24.07
CA VAL A 106 10.84 -3.96 23.95
C VAL A 106 11.60 -3.94 22.61
N LEU A 107 10.96 -3.48 21.54
CA LEU A 107 11.57 -3.46 20.20
C LEU A 107 12.46 -2.25 19.94
N PHE A 108 12.08 -1.08 20.46
CA PHE A 108 12.64 0.22 20.05
C PHE A 108 13.06 1.11 21.22
N ASP A 109 13.03 0.59 22.46
CA ASP A 109 13.38 1.25 23.72
C ASP A 109 12.41 2.38 24.14
N ASP A 110 12.71 3.06 25.25
CA ASP A 110 11.87 4.10 25.88
C ASP A 110 11.87 5.47 25.16
N SER A 111 12.16 5.47 23.87
CA SER A 111 12.16 6.70 23.07
C SER A 111 10.74 7.13 22.71
N LEU A 112 10.47 8.43 22.78
CA LEU A 112 9.20 9.02 22.32
C LEU A 112 8.91 8.64 20.86
N SER A 113 9.94 8.65 20.02
CA SER A 113 9.82 8.28 18.60
C SER A 113 9.51 6.80 18.41
N ALA A 114 10.00 5.94 19.30
CA ALA A 114 9.76 4.50 19.30
C ALA A 114 8.29 4.19 19.60
N ILE A 115 7.74 4.80 20.65
CA ILE A 115 6.36 4.57 21.07
C ILE A 115 5.36 5.02 19.97
N ARG A 116 5.67 6.11 19.27
CA ARG A 116 4.84 6.67 18.19
C ARG A 116 5.05 6.01 16.82
N PHE A 117 6.01 5.09 16.69
CA PHE A 117 6.20 4.33 15.45
C PHE A 117 4.99 3.46 15.11
N LEU A 118 4.42 2.77 16.11
CA LEU A 118 3.27 1.87 15.89
C LEU A 118 1.99 2.62 15.46
N PRO A 119 1.61 3.76 16.08
CA PRO A 119 0.55 4.63 15.56
C PRO A 119 0.79 5.11 14.12
N ALA A 120 2.02 5.49 13.78
CA ALA A 120 2.35 5.91 12.42
C ALA A 120 2.16 4.77 11.40
N VAL A 121 2.55 3.54 11.77
CA VAL A 121 2.29 2.33 10.97
C VAL A 121 0.80 2.05 10.87
N ALA A 122 0.04 2.21 11.95
CA ALA A 122 -1.41 2.05 11.94
C ALA A 122 -2.06 3.03 10.95
N GLY A 123 -1.68 4.30 10.97
CA GLY A 123 -2.14 5.31 10.02
C GLY A 123 -1.83 4.95 8.57
N ALA A 124 -0.67 4.35 8.29
CA ALA A 124 -0.31 3.88 6.95
C ALA A 124 -1.14 2.66 6.53
N LEU A 125 -1.37 1.70 7.43
CA LEU A 125 -2.25 0.54 7.19
C LEU A 125 -3.70 0.96 6.93
N LEU A 126 -4.16 2.06 7.55
CA LEU A 126 -5.48 2.61 7.32
C LEU A 126 -5.67 3.03 5.86
N ILE A 127 -4.66 3.67 5.25
CA ILE A 127 -4.64 4.00 3.83
C ILE A 127 -4.66 2.73 2.98
N VAL A 128 -3.89 1.70 3.37
CA VAL A 128 -3.86 0.43 2.66
C VAL A 128 -5.24 -0.21 2.62
N LEU A 129 -5.88 -0.37 3.78
CA LEU A 129 -7.21 -0.96 3.88
C LEU A 129 -8.26 -0.14 3.11
N THR A 130 -8.23 1.19 3.23
CA THR A 130 -9.13 2.07 2.47
C THR A 130 -8.97 1.87 0.97
N GLY A 131 -7.73 1.85 0.48
CA GLY A 131 -7.43 1.64 -0.92
C GLY A 131 -7.87 0.26 -1.44
N LEU A 132 -7.70 -0.78 -0.63
CA LEU A 132 -8.16 -2.13 -0.94
C LEU A 132 -9.69 -2.18 -1.00
N ILE A 133 -10.39 -1.57 -0.04
CA ILE A 133 -11.85 -1.48 -0.05
C ILE A 133 -12.33 -0.79 -1.33
N VAL A 134 -11.77 0.38 -1.68
CA VAL A 134 -12.14 1.09 -2.91
C VAL A 134 -11.87 0.23 -4.16
N THR A 135 -10.80 -0.56 -4.16
CA THR A 135 -10.46 -1.46 -5.26
C THR A 135 -11.43 -2.65 -5.35
N GLU A 136 -11.84 -3.22 -4.21
CA GLU A 136 -12.82 -4.32 -4.16
C GLU A 136 -14.23 -3.85 -4.53
N LEU A 137 -14.58 -2.60 -4.26
CA LEU A 137 -15.82 -1.96 -4.73
C LEU A 137 -15.83 -1.62 -6.24
N GLY A 138 -14.83 -2.06 -7.00
CA GLY A 138 -14.73 -1.80 -8.45
C GLY A 138 -14.15 -0.42 -8.80
N GLY A 139 -13.58 0.29 -7.83
CA GLY A 139 -12.93 1.59 -8.04
C GLY A 139 -11.71 1.49 -8.95
N LYS A 140 -11.66 2.36 -9.96
CA LYS A 140 -10.49 2.54 -10.82
C LYS A 140 -9.45 3.45 -10.16
N ARG A 141 -8.33 3.70 -10.83
CA ARG A 141 -7.18 4.49 -10.34
C ARG A 141 -7.58 5.82 -9.68
N PHE A 142 -8.47 6.58 -10.30
CA PHE A 142 -8.92 7.88 -9.78
C PHE A 142 -9.68 7.75 -8.46
N ALA A 143 -10.57 6.76 -8.32
CA ALA A 143 -11.32 6.52 -7.10
C ALA A 143 -10.37 6.12 -5.95
N VAL A 144 -9.40 5.24 -6.24
CA VAL A 144 -8.38 4.83 -5.25
C VAL A 144 -7.54 6.02 -4.81
N MET A 145 -7.08 6.87 -5.74
CA MET A 145 -6.35 8.10 -5.41
C MET A 145 -7.16 9.02 -4.51
N LEU A 146 -8.42 9.27 -4.87
CA LEU A 146 -9.29 10.16 -4.12
C LEU A 146 -9.54 9.62 -2.70
N GLY A 147 -9.84 8.32 -2.56
CA GLY A 147 -10.04 7.68 -1.26
C GLY A 147 -8.79 7.74 -0.38
N CYS A 148 -7.62 7.41 -0.93
CA CYS A 148 -6.35 7.51 -0.20
C CYS A 148 -6.04 8.95 0.21
N LEU A 149 -6.29 9.93 -0.66
CA LEU A 149 -6.07 11.35 -0.39
C LEU A 149 -6.98 11.87 0.72
N CYS A 150 -8.26 11.49 0.71
CA CYS A 150 -9.21 11.86 1.76
C CYS A 150 -8.74 11.38 3.15
N VAL A 151 -8.25 10.15 3.25
CA VAL A 151 -7.73 9.60 4.51
C VAL A 151 -6.39 10.24 4.89
N LEU A 152 -5.54 10.57 3.92
CA LEU A 152 -4.24 11.20 4.16
C LEU A 152 -4.40 12.62 4.75
N VAL A 153 -5.33 13.41 4.24
CA VAL A 153 -5.48 14.84 4.59
C VAL A 153 -6.45 15.05 5.77
N ALA A 154 -7.24 14.04 6.13
CA ALA A 154 -8.17 14.11 7.24
C ALA A 154 -7.46 14.47 8.57
N PRO A 155 -7.75 15.64 9.17
CA PRO A 155 -7.04 16.12 10.35
C PRO A 155 -7.17 15.18 11.56
N VAL A 156 -8.32 14.50 11.67
CA VAL A 156 -8.58 13.55 12.76
C VAL A 156 -7.60 12.37 12.75
N TYR A 157 -7.33 11.79 11.58
CA TYR A 157 -6.37 10.70 11.45
C TYR A 157 -4.93 11.20 11.61
N LEU A 158 -4.62 12.38 11.07
CA LEU A 158 -3.30 13.00 11.30
C LEU A 158 -3.02 13.24 12.79
N ALA A 159 -4.04 13.63 13.57
CA ALA A 159 -3.89 13.83 15.01
C ALA A 159 -3.77 12.50 15.77
N PHE A 160 -4.59 11.50 15.46
CA PHE A 160 -4.53 10.21 16.15
C PHE A 160 -3.28 9.41 15.81
N ASP A 161 -2.80 9.46 14.56
CA ASP A 161 -1.64 8.68 14.14
C ASP A 161 -0.31 9.30 14.58
N THR A 162 -0.32 10.53 15.13
CA THR A 162 0.86 11.14 15.77
C THR A 162 0.99 10.81 17.26
N LEU A 163 -0.07 10.32 17.90
CA LEU A 163 -0.10 10.00 19.33
C LEU A 163 -0.31 8.51 19.54
N LEU A 164 0.31 7.95 20.58
CA LEU A 164 -0.04 6.60 21.00
C LEU A 164 -1.40 6.62 21.70
N THR A 165 -2.44 6.25 20.96
CA THR A 165 -3.81 6.16 21.46
C THR A 165 -4.56 4.97 20.86
N MET A 166 -5.61 4.51 21.54
CA MET A 166 -6.49 3.45 21.04
C MET A 166 -7.15 3.82 19.70
N ASN A 167 -7.44 5.12 19.51
CA ASN A 167 -8.14 5.66 18.35
C ASN A 167 -7.35 5.50 17.03
N ALA A 168 -6.03 5.32 17.10
CA ALA A 168 -5.21 5.06 15.91
C ALA A 168 -5.41 3.63 15.38
N PHE A 169 -5.75 2.68 16.26
CA PHE A 169 -5.87 1.26 15.92
C PHE A 169 -7.31 0.83 15.66
N GLU A 170 -8.29 1.42 16.34
CA GLU A 170 -9.71 1.06 16.21
C GLU A 170 -10.22 1.05 14.75
N PRO A 171 -9.96 2.10 13.92
CA PRO A 171 -10.40 2.09 12.53
C PRO A 171 -9.83 0.94 11.69
N LEU A 172 -8.65 0.40 12.04
CA LEU A 172 -8.08 -0.75 11.34
C LEU A 172 -8.94 -2.00 11.50
N PHE A 173 -9.44 -2.24 12.72
CA PHE A 173 -10.27 -3.42 12.99
C PHE A 173 -11.60 -3.33 12.24
N TRP A 174 -12.22 -2.15 12.23
CA TRP A 174 -13.47 -1.93 11.49
C TRP A 174 -13.29 -2.09 9.99
N LEU A 175 -12.26 -1.46 9.41
CA LEU A 175 -12.01 -1.57 7.97
C LEU A 175 -11.59 -2.98 7.56
N TYR A 176 -10.84 -3.69 8.41
CA TYR A 176 -10.47 -5.07 8.14
C TYR A 176 -11.69 -5.99 8.12
N ASP A 177 -12.57 -5.87 9.11
CA ASP A 177 -13.81 -6.65 9.20
C ASP A 177 -14.72 -6.33 8.00
N PHE A 178 -14.90 -5.04 7.68
CA PHE A 178 -15.64 -4.62 6.50
C PHE A 178 -15.05 -5.21 5.21
N LEU A 179 -13.72 -5.12 5.02
CA LEU A 179 -13.04 -5.67 3.84
C LEU A 179 -13.23 -7.19 3.72
N ARG A 180 -13.27 -7.91 4.83
CA ARG A 180 -13.52 -9.35 4.88
C ARG A 180 -14.93 -9.70 4.40
N ASP A 181 -15.90 -8.87 4.74
CA ASP A 181 -17.32 -9.10 4.43
C ASP A 181 -17.73 -8.65 3.02
N ILE A 182 -16.88 -7.90 2.30
CA ILE A 182 -17.18 -7.48 0.93
C ILE A 182 -17.35 -8.71 0.01
N PRO A 183 -18.50 -8.86 -0.66
CA PRO A 183 -18.74 -9.92 -1.64
C PRO A 183 -17.74 -9.84 -2.80
N ARG A 184 -17.02 -10.94 -3.05
CA ARG A 184 -15.95 -11.02 -4.07
C ARG A 184 -16.47 -11.17 -5.50
N ASP A 185 -17.78 -11.31 -5.67
CA ASP A 185 -18.51 -11.45 -6.93
C ASP A 185 -18.74 -10.12 -7.67
N VAL A 186 -18.61 -8.98 -6.98
CA VAL A 186 -18.80 -7.63 -7.56
C VAL A 186 -17.83 -7.36 -8.74
N LYS A 187 -16.64 -7.98 -8.74
CA LYS A 187 -15.62 -7.79 -9.80
C LYS A 187 -16.05 -8.26 -11.19
N TYR A 188 -17.11 -9.06 -11.32
CA TYR A 188 -17.50 -9.66 -12.60
C TYR A 188 -18.59 -8.87 -13.37
N TYR A 189 -19.14 -7.81 -12.79
CA TYR A 189 -20.28 -7.07 -13.38
C TYR A 189 -19.93 -5.67 -13.92
N VAL A 190 -18.67 -5.21 -13.82
CA VAL A 190 -18.18 -3.89 -14.29
C VAL A 190 -17.04 -4.05 -15.29
#